data_AF-A0A3Q0KHF6-F1
#
_entry.id   AF-A0A3Q0KHF6-F1
#
_cell.length_a   1.000
_cell.length_b   1.000
_cell.length_c   1.000
_cell.angle_alpha   90.00
_cell.angle_beta   90.00
_cell.angle_gamma   90.00
#
_symmetry.space_group_name_H-M   'P 1'
#
loop_
_entity.id
_entity.type
_entity.pdbx_description
1 polymer ?
#
loop_
_entity_poly.entity_id
_entity_poly.type
_entity_poly.pdbx_seq_one_letter_code
_entity_poly.pdbx_strand_id
1 'polypeptide(L)'
;MIELRRLSTILLGLAITLITIGMATSQWRCGGLFDSCQRGHSKDAIIAIVALLLIGVIALAVVFLLDLIGLCSDVIVATAGYVTARFILLYLGTACLVTGILVYTGKFDQTWSYFLATVGGVFAMQVAILAIMSSRCISVRTERVVVRSTR
;
A
#
# COMPACT_ATOMS: atom_id res chain seq x y z
N MET A 1 -17.48 -9.27 -4.37
CA MET A 1 -16.05 -9.54 -4.14
C MET A 1 -15.15 -9.02 -5.25
N ILE A 2 -15.48 -9.20 -6.54
CA ILE A 2 -14.67 -8.67 -7.67
C ILE A 2 -14.42 -7.16 -7.58
N GLU A 3 -15.44 -6.36 -7.26
CA GLU A 3 -15.28 -4.90 -7.10
C GLU A 3 -14.25 -4.53 -6.00
N LEU A 4 -14.27 -5.23 -4.87
CA LEU A 4 -13.30 -5.03 -3.79
C LEU A 4 -11.88 -5.34 -4.26
N ARG A 5 -11.70 -6.49 -4.94
CA ARG A 5 -10.38 -6.90 -5.44
C ARG A 5 -9.86 -5.86 -6.41
N ARG A 6 -10.66 -5.45 -7.39
CA ARG A 6 -10.30 -4.45 -8.38
C ARG A 6 -9.91 -3.11 -7.73
N LEU A 7 -10.71 -2.63 -6.77
CA LEU A 7 -10.40 -1.40 -6.04
C LEU A 7 -9.08 -1.52 -5.26
N SER A 8 -8.86 -2.65 -4.59
CA SER A 8 -7.60 -2.90 -3.87
C SER A 8 -6.37 -2.93 -4.80
N THR A 9 -6.50 -3.54 -5.98
CA THR A 9 -5.43 -3.58 -6.99
C THR A 9 -5.12 -2.19 -7.52
N ILE A 10 -6.15 -1.38 -7.80
CA ILE A 10 -5.98 0.01 -8.27
C ILE A 10 -5.29 0.85 -7.19
N LEU A 11 -5.74 0.78 -5.94
CA LEU A 11 -5.13 1.51 -4.83
C LEU A 11 -3.68 1.09 -4.58
N LEU A 12 -3.39 -0.21 -4.68
CA LEU A 12 -2.02 -0.71 -4.55
C LEU A 12 -1.12 -0.19 -5.69
N GLY A 13 -1.62 -0.22 -6.93
CA GLY A 13 -0.90 0.35 -8.08
C GLY A 13 -0.61 1.85 -7.89
N LEU A 14 -1.59 2.62 -7.42
CA LEU A 14 -1.43 4.04 -7.11
C LEU A 14 -0.46 4.28 -5.94
N ALA A 15 -0.48 3.43 -4.92
CA ALA A 15 0.49 3.51 -3.83
C ALA A 15 1.92 3.29 -4.34
N ILE A 16 2.14 2.26 -5.16
CA ILE A 16 3.45 1.96 -5.75
C ILE A 16 3.94 3.14 -6.60
N THR A 17 3.10 3.71 -7.46
CA THR A 17 3.50 4.84 -8.31
C THR A 17 3.83 6.09 -7.51
N LEU A 18 3.05 6.43 -6.48
CA LEU A 18 3.35 7.57 -5.63
C LEU A 18 4.64 7.37 -4.83
N ILE A 19 4.88 6.14 -4.33
CA ILE A 19 6.12 5.81 -3.63
C ILE A 19 7.31 5.91 -4.58
N THR A 20 7.23 5.35 -5.79
CA THR A 20 8.35 5.39 -6.75
C THR A 20 8.64 6.81 -7.22
N ILE A 21 7.61 7.63 -7.47
CA ILE A 21 7.76 9.06 -7.75
C ILE A 21 8.43 9.77 -6.56
N GLY A 22 7.99 9.48 -5.33
CA GLY A 22 8.60 10.00 -4.11
C GLY A 22 10.08 9.62 -3.97
N MET A 23 10.44 8.39 -4.30
CA MET A 23 11.85 7.95 -4.29
C MET A 23 12.68 8.60 -5.40
N ALA A 24 12.08 8.82 -6.58
CA ALA A 24 12.76 9.39 -7.73
C ALA A 24 12.92 10.92 -7.65
N THR A 25 12.05 11.62 -6.93
CA THR A 25 12.15 13.08 -6.80
C THR A 25 13.41 13.48 -6.03
N SER A 26 14.01 14.60 -6.43
CA SER A 26 15.18 15.17 -5.77
C SER A 26 14.82 16.19 -4.68
N GLN A 27 13.58 16.15 -4.20
CA GLN A 27 13.06 17.06 -3.17
C GLN A 27 13.25 16.51 -1.74
N TRP A 28 14.14 15.53 -1.55
CA TRP A 28 14.58 15.16 -0.22
C TRP A 28 15.48 16.26 0.34
N ARG A 29 15.61 16.35 1.66
CA ARG A 29 16.39 17.42 2.31
C ARG A 29 17.86 17.47 1.89
N CYS A 30 18.41 16.32 1.49
CA CYS A 30 19.76 16.21 0.92
C CYS A 30 19.79 16.18 -0.61
N GLY A 31 18.68 16.46 -1.30
CA GLY A 31 18.53 16.41 -2.75
C GLY A 31 17.97 15.06 -3.24
N GLY A 32 18.74 14.37 -4.10
CA GLY A 32 18.38 13.03 -4.57
C GLY A 32 18.81 11.93 -3.61
N LEU A 33 17.89 11.03 -3.27
CA LEU A 33 18.14 9.90 -2.35
C LEU A 33 19.27 8.97 -2.85
N PHE A 34 19.35 8.79 -4.18
CA PHE A 34 20.30 7.90 -4.85
C PHE A 34 21.66 8.54 -5.19
N ASP A 35 21.82 9.86 -5.04
CA ASP A 35 23.03 10.55 -5.49
C ASP A 35 23.57 11.48 -4.40
N SER A 36 22.96 12.66 -4.26
CA SER A 36 23.40 13.70 -3.32
C SER A 36 23.42 13.23 -1.86
N CYS A 37 22.42 12.45 -1.43
CA CYS A 37 22.33 11.96 -0.05
C CYS A 37 23.41 10.92 0.29
N GLN A 38 23.90 10.15 -0.67
CA GLN A 38 24.92 9.12 -0.43
C GLN A 38 26.34 9.68 -0.29
N ARG A 39 26.57 10.96 -0.63
CA ARG A 39 27.91 11.57 -0.52
C ARG A 39 28.21 12.12 0.89
N GLY A 40 27.21 12.26 1.75
CA GLY A 40 27.32 12.87 3.08
C GLY A 40 28.01 12.01 4.16
N HIS A 41 28.03 12.48 5.41
CA HIS A 41 28.63 11.75 6.54
C HIS A 41 27.81 10.52 6.98
N SER A 42 26.49 10.54 6.75
CA SER A 42 25.54 9.48 7.14
C SER A 42 25.24 8.49 6.00
N LYS A 43 26.25 8.09 5.22
CA LYS A 43 26.07 7.24 4.02
C LYS A 43 25.37 5.94 4.34
N ASP A 44 25.83 5.25 5.38
CA ASP A 44 25.34 3.92 5.75
C ASP A 44 23.85 3.95 6.11
N ALA A 45 23.41 5.00 6.82
CA ALA A 45 22.02 5.19 7.18
C ALA A 45 21.15 5.44 5.93
N ILE A 46 21.61 6.29 5.00
CA ILE A 46 20.89 6.56 3.75
C ILE A 46 20.82 5.32 2.86
N ILE A 47 21.91 4.56 2.75
CA ILE A 47 21.94 3.30 1.98
C ILE A 47 20.96 2.30 2.58
N ALA A 48 20.92 2.15 3.90
CA ALA A 48 19.95 1.29 4.58
C ALA A 48 18.51 1.74 4.32
N ILE A 49 18.22 3.05 4.37
CA ILE A 49 16.90 3.60 4.04
C ILE A 49 16.54 3.27 2.59
N VAL A 50 17.42 3.54 1.63
CA VAL A 50 17.20 3.24 0.20
C VAL A 50 16.92 1.75 0.00
N ALA A 51 17.72 0.88 0.63
CA ALA A 51 17.54 -0.57 0.54
C ALA A 51 16.18 -1.00 1.09
N LEU A 52 15.77 -0.50 2.26
CA LEU A 52 14.46 -0.78 2.84
C LEU A 52 13.32 -0.32 1.93
N LEU A 53 13.43 0.88 1.35
CA LEU A 53 12.43 1.41 0.43
C LEU A 53 12.34 0.58 -0.85
N LEU A 54 13.47 0.21 -1.44
CA LEU A 54 13.52 -0.62 -2.64
C LEU A 54 12.95 -2.02 -2.41
N ILE A 55 13.38 -2.70 -1.33
CA ILE A 55 12.85 -4.01 -0.95
C ILE A 55 11.34 -3.92 -0.75
N GLY A 56 10.87 -2.86 -0.10
CA GLY A 56 9.46 -2.59 0.10
C GLY A 56 8.68 -2.43 -1.21
N VAL A 57 9.16 -1.58 -2.12
CA VAL A 57 8.53 -1.38 -3.44
C VAL A 57 8.53 -2.68 -4.26
N ILE A 58 9.62 -3.43 -4.27
CA ILE A 58 9.71 -4.70 -5.00
C ILE A 58 8.70 -5.70 -4.43
N ALA A 59 8.61 -5.84 -3.11
CA ALA A 59 7.64 -6.71 -2.47
C ALA A 59 6.19 -6.32 -2.83
N LEU A 60 5.86 -5.03 -2.79
CA LEU A 60 4.53 -4.55 -3.21
C LEU A 60 4.27 -4.75 -4.70
N ALA A 61 5.28 -4.58 -5.55
CA ALA A 61 5.17 -4.84 -6.99
C ALA A 61 4.87 -6.32 -7.28
N VAL A 62 5.52 -7.24 -6.56
CA VAL A 62 5.19 -8.68 -6.64
C VAL A 62 3.74 -8.91 -6.23
N VAL A 63 3.27 -8.30 -5.14
CA VAL A 63 1.85 -8.40 -4.72
C VAL A 63 0.91 -7.83 -5.77
N PHE A 64 1.25 -6.71 -6.40
CA PHE A 64 0.46 -6.13 -7.47
C PHE A 64 0.35 -7.07 -8.69
N LEU A 65 1.46 -7.71 -9.08
CA LEU A 65 1.47 -8.71 -10.14
C LEU A 65 0.62 -9.93 -9.78
N LEU A 66 0.73 -10.42 -8.54
CA LEU A 66 -0.14 -11.47 -8.04
C LEU A 66 -1.60 -11.03 -8.20
N ASP A 67 -1.97 -9.85 -7.69
CA ASP A 67 -3.35 -9.34 -7.76
C ASP A 67 -3.88 -9.24 -9.20
N LEU A 68 -3.06 -8.82 -10.17
CA LEU A 68 -3.42 -8.83 -11.58
C LEU A 68 -3.70 -10.25 -12.09
N ILE A 69 -2.85 -11.23 -11.76
CA ILE A 69 -3.05 -12.63 -12.13
C ILE A 69 -4.33 -13.19 -11.47
N GLY A 70 -4.57 -12.83 -10.21
CA GLY A 70 -5.76 -13.23 -9.45
C GLY A 70 -7.07 -12.63 -9.96
N LEU A 71 -7.02 -11.54 -10.74
CA LEU A 71 -8.19 -11.01 -11.45
C LEU A 71 -8.53 -11.82 -12.70
N CYS A 72 -7.56 -12.55 -13.28
CA CYS A 72 -7.76 -13.40 -14.46
C CYS A 72 -8.17 -14.84 -14.12
N SER A 73 -7.89 -15.33 -12.91
CA SER A 73 -8.18 -16.71 -12.52
C SER A 73 -8.59 -16.84 -11.05
N ASP A 74 -9.87 -17.13 -10.81
CA ASP A 74 -10.38 -17.38 -9.46
C ASP A 74 -9.83 -18.67 -8.84
N VAL A 75 -9.42 -19.65 -9.67
CA VAL A 75 -8.90 -20.95 -9.22
C VAL A 75 -7.59 -20.78 -8.45
N ILE A 76 -6.70 -19.91 -8.92
CA ILE A 76 -5.40 -19.66 -8.28
C ILE A 76 -5.62 -18.99 -6.91
N VAL A 77 -6.56 -18.05 -6.82
CA VAL A 77 -6.81 -17.30 -5.60
C VAL A 77 -7.42 -18.16 -4.48
N ALA A 78 -8.06 -19.28 -4.82
CA ALA A 78 -8.55 -20.24 -3.84
C ALA A 78 -7.44 -21.03 -3.14
N THR A 79 -6.21 -20.99 -3.65
CA THR A 79 -5.08 -21.73 -3.07
C THR A 79 -4.58 -21.02 -1.81
N ALA A 80 -4.58 -21.71 -0.67
CA ALA A 80 -4.12 -21.14 0.62
C ALA A 80 -2.69 -20.58 0.55
N GLY A 81 -1.80 -21.20 -0.22
CA GLY A 81 -0.43 -20.73 -0.44
C GLY A 81 -0.36 -19.35 -1.11
N TYR A 82 -1.26 -19.08 -2.07
CA TYR A 82 -1.31 -17.78 -2.76
C TYR A 82 -1.75 -16.67 -1.80
N VAL A 83 -2.82 -16.92 -1.04
CA VAL A 83 -3.37 -15.95 -0.09
C VAL A 83 -2.35 -15.61 1.00
N THR A 84 -1.69 -16.63 1.57
CA THR A 84 -0.67 -16.44 2.62
C THR A 84 0.55 -15.69 2.10
N ALA A 85 1.11 -16.08 0.95
CA ALA A 85 2.24 -15.39 0.34
C ALA A 85 1.93 -13.91 0.06
N ARG A 86 0.73 -13.63 -0.47
CA ARG A 86 0.25 -12.27 -0.73
C ARG A 86 0.25 -11.43 0.55
N PHE A 87 -0.33 -11.93 1.63
CA PHE A 87 -0.35 -11.20 2.90
C PHE A 87 1.05 -10.97 3.45
N ILE A 88 1.90 -12.00 3.48
CA ILE A 88 3.26 -11.88 4.00
C ILE A 88 4.03 -10.81 3.24
N LEU A 89 4.01 -10.84 1.90
CA LEU A 89 4.70 -9.86 1.06
C LEU A 89 4.13 -8.45 1.22
N LEU A 90 2.81 -8.31 1.34
CA LEU A 90 2.17 -7.01 1.52
C LEU A 90 2.54 -6.39 2.88
N TYR A 91 2.49 -7.17 3.95
CA TYR A 91 2.87 -6.71 5.29
C TYR A 91 4.37 -6.44 5.38
N LEU A 92 5.21 -7.32 4.84
CA LEU A 92 6.65 -7.15 4.83
C LEU A 92 7.05 -5.90 4.03
N GLY A 93 6.51 -5.76 2.82
CA GLY A 93 6.81 -4.61 1.96
C GLY A 93 6.38 -3.29 2.59
N THR A 94 5.18 -3.26 3.18
CA THR A 94 4.67 -2.09 3.91
C THR A 94 5.55 -1.78 5.14
N ALA A 95 5.94 -2.79 5.92
CA ALA A 95 6.78 -2.60 7.09
C ALA A 95 8.16 -2.05 6.72
N CYS A 96 8.78 -2.57 5.65
CA CYS A 96 10.04 -2.04 5.12
C CYS A 96 9.91 -0.57 4.69
N LEU A 97 8.86 -0.21 3.96
CA LEU A 97 8.61 1.17 3.55
C LEU A 97 8.43 2.10 4.74
N VAL A 98 7.54 1.73 5.68
CA VAL A 98 7.27 2.52 6.88
C VAL A 98 8.54 2.68 7.72
N THR A 99 9.32 1.61 7.89
CA THR A 99 10.58 1.66 8.64
C THR A 99 11.58 2.59 7.95
N GLY A 100 11.75 2.47 6.64
CA GLY A 100 12.65 3.34 5.87
C GLY A 100 12.26 4.82 6.00
N ILE A 101 10.98 5.15 5.85
CA ILE A 101 10.47 6.51 5.99
C ILE A 101 10.64 7.01 7.43
N LEU A 102 10.31 6.19 8.44
CA LEU A 102 10.40 6.59 9.84
C LEU A 102 11.85 6.83 10.29
N VAL A 103 12.78 5.97 9.86
CA VAL A 103 14.22 6.19 10.10
C VAL A 103 14.69 7.48 9.41
N TYR A 104 14.23 7.74 8.18
CA TYR A 104 14.57 8.97 7.47
C TYR A 104 14.01 10.22 8.19
N THR A 105 12.72 10.24 8.53
CA THR A 105 12.07 11.36 9.24
C THR A 105 12.74 11.63 10.58
N GLY A 106 13.07 10.58 11.34
CA GLY A 106 13.70 10.73 12.65
C GLY A 106 15.14 11.22 12.60
N LYS A 107 15.91 10.89 11.55
CA LYS A 107 17.32 11.26 11.43
C LYS A 107 17.58 12.54 10.65
N PHE A 108 16.78 12.84 9.62
CA PHE A 108 17.13 13.87 8.64
C PHE A 108 16.11 15.02 8.58
N ASP A 109 14.82 14.74 8.49
CA ASP A 109 13.82 15.79 8.28
C ASP A 109 13.33 16.45 9.57
N GLN A 110 13.19 15.69 10.66
CA GLN A 110 12.63 16.12 11.96
C GLN A 110 11.22 16.75 11.89
N THR A 111 10.54 16.68 10.74
CA THR A 111 9.19 17.21 10.51
C THR A 111 8.10 16.24 10.98
N TRP A 112 8.20 15.79 12.24
CA TRP A 112 7.28 14.80 12.83
C TRP A 112 5.81 15.16 12.68
N SER A 113 5.46 16.44 12.84
CA SER A 113 4.07 16.90 12.72
C SER A 113 3.49 16.69 11.32
N TYR A 114 4.27 16.97 10.27
CA TYR A 114 3.83 16.75 8.88
C TYR A 114 3.64 15.25 8.62
N PHE A 115 4.62 14.44 8.98
CA PHE A 115 4.55 12.99 8.82
C PHE A 115 3.34 12.38 9.55
N LEU A 116 3.13 12.72 10.82
CA LEU A 116 2.02 12.21 11.62
C LEU A 116 0.66 12.65 11.06
N ALA A 117 0.55 13.89 10.57
CA ALA A 117 -0.67 14.36 9.91
C ALA A 117 -0.98 13.60 8.62
N THR A 118 0.04 13.34 7.78
CA THR A 118 -0.12 12.54 6.56
C THR A 118 -0.53 11.11 6.89
N VAL A 119 0.11 10.45 7.86
CA VAL A 119 -0.23 9.09 8.30
C VAL A 119 -1.66 9.04 8.86
N GLY A 120 -2.03 10.01 9.71
CA GLY A 120 -3.39 10.14 10.21
C GLY A 120 -4.43 10.31 9.10
N GLY A 121 -4.12 11.10 8.07
CA GLY A 121 -4.94 11.26 6.88
C GLY A 121 -5.13 9.96 6.09
N VAL A 122 -4.08 9.14 5.95
CA VAL A 122 -4.16 7.83 5.30
C VAL A 122 -5.06 6.87 6.11
N PHE A 123 -4.93 6.82 7.43
CA PHE A 123 -5.82 6.01 8.27
C PHE A 123 -7.27 6.50 8.22
N ALA A 124 -7.50 7.81 8.22
CA ALA A 124 -8.84 8.38 8.06
C ALA A 124 -9.47 7.98 6.71
N MET A 125 -8.68 8.00 5.63
CA MET A 125 -9.12 7.53 4.31
C MET A 125 -9.45 6.03 4.31
N GLN A 126 -8.64 5.19 4.97
CA GLN A 126 -8.93 3.77 5.11
C GLN A 126 -10.25 3.51 5.85
N VAL A 127 -10.49 4.23 6.95
CA VAL A 127 -11.76 4.15 7.71
C VAL A 127 -12.93 4.60 6.85
N ALA A 128 -12.79 5.68 6.08
CA ALA A 128 -13.84 6.15 5.19
C ALA A 128 -14.20 5.11 4.11
N ILE A 129 -13.20 4.48 3.49
CA ILE A 129 -13.40 3.41 2.51
C ILE A 129 -14.09 2.20 3.17
N LEU A 130 -13.63 1.78 4.35
CA LEU A 130 -14.25 0.67 5.09
C LEU A 130 -15.71 0.97 5.47
N ALA A 131 -16.01 2.20 5.90
CA ALA A 131 -17.35 2.63 6.23
C ALA A 131 -18.29 2.55 5.01
N ILE A 132 -17.85 3.05 3.85
CA ILE A 132 -18.61 2.95 2.59
C ILE A 132 -18.91 1.47 2.26
N MET A 133 -17.91 0.60 2.39
CA MET A 133 -18.04 -0.83 2.08
C MET A 133 -18.98 -1.57 3.04
N SER A 134 -19.02 -1.17 4.31
CA SER A 134 -19.93 -1.71 5.33
C SER A 134 -21.36 -1.16 5.23
N SER A 135 -21.59 -0.11 4.44
CA SER A 135 -22.89 0.57 4.37
C SER A 135 -23.98 -0.35 3.77
N ARG A 136 -25.14 -0.38 4.43
CA ARG A 136 -26.27 -1.23 4.01
C ARG A 136 -26.78 -0.91 2.61
N CYS A 137 -26.57 0.32 2.13
CA CYS A 137 -26.95 0.76 0.79
C CYS A 137 -26.35 -0.13 -0.32
N ILE A 138 -25.20 -0.76 -0.08
CA ILE A 138 -24.58 -1.70 -1.03
C ILE A 138 -25.14 -3.12 -0.86
N SER A 139 -25.43 -3.57 0.38
CA SER A 139 -25.88 -4.94 0.66
C SER A 139 -27.35 -5.23 0.32
N VAL A 140 -28.23 -4.23 0.38
CA VAL A 140 -29.69 -4.42 0.21
C VAL A 140 -30.05 -4.88 -1.22
N ARG A 141 -29.18 -4.65 -2.22
CA ARG A 141 -29.46 -5.07 -3.61
C ARG A 141 -29.59 -6.59 -3.79
N THR A 142 -29.16 -7.38 -2.81
CA THR A 142 -29.15 -8.85 -2.89
C THR A 142 -30.40 -9.52 -2.31
N GLU A 143 -31.18 -8.86 -1.45
CA GLU A 143 -32.46 -9.39 -0.97
C GLU A 143 -33.58 -8.98 -1.93
N ARG A 144 -33.65 -9.61 -3.11
CA ARG A 144 -34.93 -9.67 -3.82
C ARG A 144 -35.86 -10.55 -3.00
N VAL A 145 -36.69 -9.92 -2.18
CA VAL A 145 -37.81 -10.57 -1.49
C VAL A 145 -38.72 -11.14 -2.58
N VAL A 146 -38.66 -12.46 -2.79
CA VAL A 146 -39.62 -13.17 -3.62
C VAL A 146 -40.91 -13.24 -2.81
N VAL A 147 -41.78 -12.23 -2.98
CA VAL A 147 -43.14 -12.28 -2.45
C VAL A 147 -43.87 -13.36 -3.21
N ARG A 148 -43.97 -14.57 -2.64
CA ARG A 148 -44.90 -15.60 -3.12
C ARG A 148 -46.31 -15.10 -2.87
N SER A 149 -47.05 -14.74 -3.93
CA SER A 149 -48.49 -14.53 -3.81
C SER A 149 -49.15 -15.89 -3.55
N THR A 150 -49.65 -16.10 -2.34
CA THR A 150 -50.57 -17.20 -2.06
C THR A 150 -51.88 -16.92 -2.80
N ARG A 151 -52.24 -17.87 -3.66
CA ARG A 151 -53.45 -17.93 -4.49
C ARG A 151 -54.72 -17.99 -3.63
#